data_AF-A0A7S2WRE3-F1
#
_entry.id   AF-A0A7S2WRE3-F1
#
_cell.length_a   1.000
_cell.length_b   1.000
_cell.length_c   1.000
_cell.angle_alpha   90.00
_cell.angle_beta   90.00
_cell.angle_gamma   90.00
#
_symmetry.space_group_name_H-M   'P 1'
#
loop_
_entity.id
_entity.type
_entity.pdbx_description
1 polymer ?
#
loop_
_entity_poly.entity_id
_entity_poly.type
_entity_poly.pdbx_seq_one_letter_code
_entity_poly.pdbx_strand_id
1 'polypeptide(L)'
;KLIMMVNQYEKRIIAILSCLGISFMLLISSDDYSQVSIRHSRILLSQLPSAEKQAPIIYTFFDDLDNVVLPKDTGKLTDSRDKQIIRAWEDAWSSMGYIPRILTMKDAKRNPDFEAYSSILDSKVPLGSNIAYEKACFLRWLAMATTDGGFFSDFDTIPLMRPQPEDLVPPETFTLYQGKVPSLMRGTKDQ
;
A
#
# COMPACT_ATOMS: atom_id res chain seq x y z
N LYS A 1 12.47 -47.31 -9.97
CA LYS A 1 11.10 -47.72 -9.54
C LYS A 1 10.23 -46.56 -9.07
N LEU A 2 10.77 -45.50 -8.46
CA LEU A 2 10.00 -44.31 -8.04
C LEU A 2 9.45 -43.48 -9.23
N ILE A 3 10.23 -43.35 -10.32
CA ILE A 3 9.84 -42.61 -11.54
C ILE A 3 8.65 -43.24 -12.28
N MET A 4 8.47 -44.56 -12.17
CA MET A 4 7.32 -45.26 -12.76
C MET A 4 6.04 -45.08 -11.94
N MET A 5 6.12 -44.86 -10.63
CA MET A 5 4.94 -44.58 -9.80
C MET A 5 4.41 -43.17 -10.03
N VAL A 6 5.27 -42.17 -10.21
CA VAL A 6 4.87 -40.77 -10.50
C VAL A 6 4.04 -40.69 -11.79
N ASN A 7 4.46 -41.43 -12.82
CA ASN A 7 3.81 -41.44 -14.14
C ASN A 7 2.40 -42.09 -14.13
N GLN A 8 2.12 -42.96 -13.15
CA GLN A 8 0.79 -43.59 -13.02
C GLN A 8 -0.21 -42.68 -12.27
N TYR A 9 0.27 -41.80 -11.39
CA TYR A 9 -0.57 -40.80 -10.70
C TYR A 9 -0.90 -39.61 -11.60
N GLU A 10 0.04 -39.13 -12.41
CA GLU A 10 -0.19 -38.04 -13.37
C GLU A 10 -1.27 -38.40 -14.41
N LYS A 11 -1.26 -39.64 -14.92
CA LYS A 11 -2.28 -40.12 -15.87
C LYS A 11 -3.68 -40.22 -15.26
N ARG A 12 -3.79 -40.48 -13.96
CA ARG A 12 -5.08 -40.53 -13.24
C ARG A 12 -5.64 -39.14 -12.98
N ILE A 13 -4.78 -38.16 -12.67
CA ILE A 13 -5.17 -36.76 -12.46
C ILE A 13 -5.65 -36.13 -13.77
N ILE A 14 -4.96 -36.40 -14.88
CA ILE A 14 -5.35 -35.89 -16.21
C ILE A 14 -6.71 -36.48 -16.66
N ALA A 15 -6.99 -37.76 -16.36
CA ALA A 15 -8.27 -38.38 -16.67
C ALA A 15 -9.44 -37.79 -15.84
N ILE A 16 -9.21 -37.50 -14.56
CA ILE A 16 -10.23 -36.87 -13.69
C ILE A 16 -10.55 -35.45 -14.15
N LEU A 17 -9.53 -34.69 -14.59
CA LEU A 17 -9.72 -33.33 -15.09
C LEU A 17 -10.43 -33.28 -16.45
N SER A 18 -10.30 -34.31 -17.29
CA SER A 18 -11.03 -34.41 -18.56
C SER A 18 -12.54 -34.65 -18.41
N CYS A 19 -12.99 -35.24 -17.31
CA CYS A 19 -14.42 -35.46 -17.05
C CYS A 19 -15.14 -34.24 -16.46
N LEU A 20 -14.41 -33.20 -16.02
CA LEU A 20 -14.97 -32.01 -15.38
C LEU A 20 -14.96 -30.76 -16.26
N GLY A 21 -14.58 -30.87 -17.55
CA GLY A 21 -14.71 -29.77 -18.51
C GLY A 21 -13.82 -28.55 -18.24
N ILE A 22 -12.77 -28.69 -17.41
CA ILE A 22 -11.81 -27.61 -17.17
C ILE A 22 -10.63 -27.80 -18.10
N SER A 23 -10.73 -27.24 -19.31
CA SER A 23 -9.57 -26.98 -20.14
C SER A 23 -9.09 -25.56 -19.84
N PHE A 24 -8.08 -25.40 -18.98
CA PHE A 24 -7.37 -24.13 -18.88
C PHE A 24 -5.88 -24.34 -18.57
N MET A 25 -5.07 -24.10 -19.59
CA MET A 25 -3.69 -23.61 -19.59
C MET A 25 -2.69 -24.13 -18.55
N LEU A 26 -1.67 -24.84 -19.03
CA LEU A 26 -0.32 -24.76 -18.49
C LEU A 26 0.63 -24.38 -19.60
N LEU A 27 0.82 -23.07 -19.78
CA LEU A 27 2.03 -22.43 -20.32
C LEU A 27 1.76 -20.92 -20.28
N ILE A 28 2.04 -20.29 -19.15
CA ILE A 28 2.09 -18.83 -19.11
C ILE A 28 3.33 -18.38 -18.34
N SER A 29 4.11 -17.53 -19.02
CA SER A 29 5.31 -16.84 -18.57
C SER A 29 5.06 -16.00 -17.32
N SER A 30 6.11 -15.78 -16.51
CA SER A 30 6.06 -15.00 -15.26
C SER A 30 5.46 -13.59 -15.40
N ASP A 31 5.51 -12.99 -16.59
CA ASP A 31 4.95 -11.65 -16.84
C ASP A 31 3.42 -11.62 -16.76
N ASP A 32 2.75 -12.74 -17.06
CA ASP A 32 1.29 -12.81 -17.14
C ASP A 32 0.65 -13.01 -15.76
N TYR A 33 1.41 -13.46 -14.76
CA TYR A 33 0.89 -13.62 -13.39
C TYR A 33 0.43 -12.28 -12.80
N SER A 34 1.15 -11.20 -13.14
CA SER A 34 0.80 -9.83 -12.74
C SER A 34 -0.50 -9.35 -13.41
N GLN A 35 -0.64 -9.56 -14.72
CA GLN A 35 -1.80 -9.13 -15.50
C GLN A 35 -3.05 -9.95 -15.22
N VAL A 36 -2.90 -11.26 -15.01
CA VAL A 36 -3.99 -12.19 -14.70
C VAL A 36 -4.56 -11.95 -13.30
N SER A 37 -3.71 -11.60 -12.32
CA SER A 37 -4.15 -11.22 -10.97
C SER A 37 -4.95 -9.91 -10.96
N ILE A 38 -4.53 -8.92 -11.76
CA ILE A 38 -5.21 -7.62 -11.90
C ILE A 38 -6.58 -7.77 -12.60
N ARG A 39 -6.66 -8.62 -13.63
CA ARG A 39 -7.94 -8.84 -14.34
C ARG A 39 -8.96 -9.60 -13.50
N HIS A 40 -8.54 -10.62 -12.76
CA HIS A 40 -9.45 -11.40 -11.93
C HIS A 40 -10.00 -10.60 -10.73
N SER A 41 -9.17 -9.77 -10.10
CA SER A 41 -9.60 -8.92 -8.98
C SER A 41 -10.63 -7.87 -9.40
N ARG A 42 -10.48 -7.23 -10.57
CA ARG A 42 -11.49 -6.30 -11.12
C ARG A 42 -12.82 -6.98 -11.47
N ILE A 43 -12.78 -8.19 -12.02
CA ILE A 43 -14.00 -8.93 -12.40
C ILE A 43 -14.76 -9.38 -11.13
N LEU A 44 -14.08 -9.88 -10.11
CA LEU A 44 -14.68 -10.25 -8.83
C LEU A 44 -15.30 -9.04 -8.09
N LEU A 45 -14.70 -7.86 -8.20
CA LEU A 45 -15.25 -6.64 -7.61
C LEU A 45 -16.52 -6.15 -8.34
N SER A 46 -16.61 -6.36 -9.66
CA SER A 46 -17.76 -5.96 -10.47
C SER A 46 -19.02 -6.82 -10.29
N GLN A 47 -18.89 -7.99 -9.64
CA GLN A 47 -19.99 -8.95 -9.45
C GLN A 47 -20.65 -8.87 -8.07
N LEU A 48 -20.25 -7.92 -7.21
CA LEU A 48 -20.82 -7.78 -5.87
C LEU A 48 -22.05 -6.84 -5.89
N PRO A 49 -23.16 -7.22 -5.21
CA PRO A 49 -24.41 -6.47 -5.27
C PRO A 49 -24.25 -5.00 -4.85
N SER A 50 -24.99 -4.12 -5.52
CA SER A 50 -24.93 -2.66 -5.46
C SER A 50 -25.51 -2.03 -4.18
N ALA A 51 -25.41 -2.71 -3.04
CA ALA A 51 -25.69 -2.08 -1.75
C ALA A 51 -24.38 -1.47 -1.23
N GLU A 52 -24.29 -0.14 -1.32
CA GLU A 52 -23.15 0.74 -1.03
C GLU A 52 -22.09 0.19 -0.07
N LYS A 53 -21.05 -0.40 -0.67
CA LYS A 53 -19.74 -0.63 -0.05
C LYS A 53 -19.05 0.71 0.16
N GLN A 54 -19.18 1.31 1.33
CA GLN A 54 -18.11 2.19 1.80
C GLN A 54 -16.91 1.28 2.12
N ALA A 55 -15.81 1.46 1.39
CA ALA A 55 -14.53 0.84 1.71
C ALA A 55 -13.66 1.89 2.41
N PRO A 56 -12.91 1.53 3.47
CA PRO A 56 -12.10 2.50 4.18
C PRO A 56 -10.97 3.02 3.28
N ILE A 57 -10.68 4.32 3.42
CA ILE A 57 -9.55 4.95 2.74
C ILE A 57 -8.29 4.68 3.56
N ILE A 58 -7.23 4.25 2.87
CA ILE A 58 -5.88 4.12 3.41
C ILE A 58 -4.98 5.11 2.67
N TYR A 59 -4.34 5.98 3.44
CA TYR A 59 -3.37 6.94 2.94
C TYR A 59 -1.95 6.39 3.11
N THR A 60 -1.05 6.85 2.25
CA THR A 60 0.39 6.87 2.52
C THR A 60 0.95 8.23 2.14
N PHE A 61 2.22 8.48 2.48
CA PHE A 61 2.94 9.65 2.01
C PHE A 61 4.10 9.20 1.16
N PHE A 62 4.11 9.68 -0.09
CA PHE A 62 5.21 9.47 -0.99
C PHE A 62 5.35 10.70 -1.87
N ASP A 63 6.49 11.36 -1.78
CA ASP A 63 6.86 12.42 -2.70
C ASP A 63 8.07 11.98 -3.49
N ASP A 64 8.08 12.37 -4.75
CA ASP A 64 9.21 12.16 -5.63
C ASP A 64 10.33 13.11 -5.21
N LEU A 65 11.17 12.64 -4.27
CA LEU A 65 12.33 13.37 -3.77
C LEU A 65 13.49 13.37 -4.79
N ASP A 66 13.20 13.26 -6.09
CA ASP A 66 14.15 13.26 -7.22
C ASP A 66 15.18 14.41 -7.17
N ASN A 67 14.89 15.50 -6.48
CA ASN A 67 15.80 16.64 -6.29
C ASN A 67 16.68 16.56 -5.02
N VAL A 68 16.54 15.52 -4.21
CA VAL A 68 17.37 15.27 -3.03
C VAL A 68 18.56 14.42 -3.47
N VAL A 69 19.74 15.04 -3.50
CA VAL A 69 20.99 14.31 -3.68
C VAL A 69 21.26 13.48 -2.41
N LEU A 70 20.69 12.29 -2.37
CA LEU A 70 21.07 11.29 -1.38
C LEU A 70 22.55 10.92 -1.58
N PRO A 71 23.36 10.83 -0.52
CA PRO A 71 24.71 10.28 -0.59
C PRO A 71 24.68 8.94 -1.33
N LYS A 72 25.67 8.67 -2.19
CA LYS A 72 25.70 7.50 -3.08
C LYS A 72 25.57 6.15 -2.35
N ASP A 73 25.77 6.14 -1.03
CA ASP A 73 25.81 4.94 -0.20
C ASP A 73 24.56 4.74 0.69
N THR A 74 23.56 5.63 0.62
CA THR A 74 22.26 5.44 1.33
C THR A 74 21.23 4.69 0.48
N GLY A 75 21.65 4.04 -0.61
CA GLY A 75 20.76 3.41 -1.56
C GLY A 75 19.93 4.47 -2.30
N LYS A 76 20.52 5.11 -3.31
CA LYS A 76 19.76 5.92 -4.27
C LYS A 76 18.64 5.06 -4.85
N LEU A 77 17.45 5.23 -4.31
CA LEU A 77 16.22 4.73 -4.88
C LEU A 77 16.00 5.56 -6.17
N THR A 78 15.83 4.85 -7.28
CA THR A 78 15.64 5.47 -8.60
C THR A 78 14.15 5.57 -8.84
N ASP A 79 13.71 6.58 -9.61
CA ASP A 79 12.33 6.77 -10.08
C ASP A 79 11.60 5.45 -10.45
N SER A 80 12.29 4.51 -11.09
CA SER A 80 11.72 3.19 -11.46
C SER A 80 11.40 2.25 -10.29
N ARG A 81 12.17 2.28 -9.19
CA ARG A 81 12.02 1.39 -8.02
C ARG A 81 10.99 1.94 -7.05
N ASP A 82 10.98 3.25 -6.84
CA ASP A 82 10.02 3.87 -5.94
C ASP A 82 8.59 3.76 -6.47
N LYS A 83 8.42 3.97 -7.78
CA LYS A 83 7.14 3.71 -8.46
C LYS A 83 6.71 2.25 -8.35
N GLN A 84 7.64 1.29 -8.28
CA GLN A 84 7.30 -0.12 -8.06
C GLN A 84 6.86 -0.39 -6.62
N ILE A 85 7.52 0.19 -5.63
CA ILE A 85 7.15 0.06 -4.22
C ILE A 85 5.75 0.64 -3.99
N ILE A 86 5.48 1.83 -4.51
CA ILE A 86 4.18 2.47 -4.38
C ILE A 86 3.08 1.68 -5.08
N ARG A 87 3.33 1.16 -6.28
CA ARG A 87 2.37 0.26 -6.95
C ARG A 87 2.12 -1.00 -6.14
N ALA A 88 3.17 -1.63 -5.61
CA ALA A 88 3.02 -2.82 -4.77
C ALA A 88 2.20 -2.53 -3.50
N TRP A 89 2.39 -1.37 -2.90
CA TRP A 89 1.60 -0.89 -1.76
C TRP A 89 0.13 -0.69 -2.17
N GLU A 90 -0.15 0.04 -3.25
CA GLU A 90 -1.52 0.26 -3.77
C GLU A 90 -2.22 -1.06 -4.07
N ASP A 91 -1.53 -2.00 -4.72
CA ASP A 91 -2.06 -3.32 -5.07
C ASP A 91 -2.36 -4.15 -3.82
N ALA A 92 -1.45 -4.16 -2.84
CA ALA A 92 -1.64 -4.92 -1.61
C ALA A 92 -2.87 -4.43 -0.83
N TRP A 93 -3.00 -3.12 -0.63
CA TRP A 93 -4.14 -2.51 0.06
C TRP A 93 -5.46 -2.63 -0.71
N SER A 94 -5.43 -2.43 -2.03
CA SER A 94 -6.61 -2.61 -2.88
C SER A 94 -7.11 -4.07 -2.85
N SER A 95 -6.20 -5.04 -2.89
CA SER A 95 -6.54 -6.47 -2.86
C SER A 95 -7.21 -6.91 -1.55
N MET A 96 -6.97 -6.17 -0.46
CA MET A 96 -7.61 -6.38 0.84
C MET A 96 -8.93 -5.62 1.00
N GLY A 97 -9.31 -4.77 0.05
CA GLY A 97 -10.58 -4.05 0.05
C GLY A 97 -10.52 -2.63 0.62
N TYR A 98 -9.33 -2.05 0.75
CA TYR A 98 -9.17 -0.62 1.05
C TYR A 98 -9.17 0.21 -0.23
N ILE A 99 -9.35 1.54 -0.10
CA ILE A 99 -9.17 2.51 -1.18
C ILE A 99 -7.84 3.26 -0.95
N PRO A 100 -6.76 2.94 -1.67
CA PRO A 100 -5.48 3.62 -1.49
C PRO A 100 -5.49 5.06 -2.00
N ARG A 101 -4.79 5.95 -1.28
CA ARG A 101 -4.53 7.34 -1.66
C ARG A 101 -3.11 7.73 -1.28
N ILE A 102 -2.41 8.36 -2.21
CA ILE A 102 -1.04 8.82 -1.99
C ILE A 102 -1.06 10.32 -1.71
N LEU A 103 -0.53 10.71 -0.57
CA LEU A 103 -0.30 12.10 -0.19
C LEU A 103 1.12 12.51 -0.55
N THR A 104 1.31 13.80 -0.82
CA THR A 104 2.56 14.41 -1.26
C THR A 104 2.89 15.65 -0.44
N MET A 105 4.05 16.26 -0.66
CA MET A 105 4.39 17.57 -0.08
C MET A 105 3.42 18.66 -0.50
N LYS A 106 2.75 18.54 -1.67
CA LYS A 106 1.70 19.48 -2.06
C LYS A 106 0.54 19.44 -1.09
N ASP A 107 0.18 18.25 -0.61
CA ASP A 107 -0.87 18.08 0.40
C ASP A 107 -0.42 18.66 1.75
N ALA A 108 0.81 18.40 2.17
CA ALA A 108 1.38 19.00 3.39
C ALA A 108 1.34 20.54 3.36
N LYS A 109 1.70 21.15 2.22
CA LYS A 109 1.70 22.61 2.04
C LYS A 109 0.32 23.26 2.10
N ARG A 110 -0.77 22.49 1.98
CA ARG A 110 -2.13 23.01 2.20
C ARG A 110 -2.46 23.19 3.67
N ASN A 111 -1.68 22.59 4.58
CA ASN A 111 -1.89 22.77 6.00
C ASN A 111 -1.49 24.20 6.41
N PRO A 112 -2.37 24.96 7.10
CA PRO A 112 -2.07 26.32 7.54
C PRO A 112 -0.80 26.47 8.39
N ASP A 113 -0.44 25.42 9.13
CA ASP A 113 0.73 25.40 10.02
C ASP A 113 2.03 24.97 9.33
N PHE A 114 1.98 24.67 8.02
CA PHE A 114 3.12 24.13 7.27
C PHE A 114 4.40 24.95 7.44
N GLU A 115 4.32 26.27 7.25
CA GLU A 115 5.51 27.14 7.31
C GLU A 115 6.10 27.19 8.73
N ALA A 116 5.25 27.29 9.75
CA ALA A 116 5.68 27.30 11.13
C ALA A 116 6.36 25.97 11.52
N TYR A 117 5.75 24.84 11.14
CA TYR A 117 6.29 23.52 11.42
C TYR A 117 7.59 23.25 10.66
N SER A 118 7.62 23.58 9.37
CA SER A 118 8.82 23.44 8.52
C SER A 118 9.98 24.24 9.09
N SER A 119 9.74 25.48 9.54
CA SER A 119 10.77 26.32 10.16
C SER A 119 11.29 25.73 11.47
N ILE A 120 10.44 25.11 12.29
CA ILE A 120 10.85 24.40 13.51
C ILE A 120 11.73 23.20 13.16
N LEU A 121 11.35 22.40 12.17
CA LEU A 121 12.14 21.25 11.71
C LEU A 121 13.52 21.70 11.21
N ASP A 122 13.60 22.80 10.48
CA ASP A 122 14.86 23.33 9.93
C ASP A 122 15.80 23.92 10.97
N SER A 123 15.28 24.40 12.11
CA SER A 123 16.07 25.20 13.06
C SER A 123 16.24 24.57 14.45
N LYS A 124 15.34 23.68 14.87
CA LYS A 124 15.29 23.17 16.25
C LYS A 124 15.39 21.65 16.36
N VAL A 125 15.07 20.91 15.29
CA VAL A 125 15.11 19.45 15.31
C VAL A 125 16.46 18.99 14.76
N PRO A 126 17.24 18.19 15.50
CA PRO A 126 18.49 17.64 15.01
C PRO A 126 18.19 16.50 14.04
N LEU A 127 17.85 16.85 12.80
CA LEU A 127 17.71 15.89 11.71
C LEU A 127 19.08 15.27 11.41
N GLY A 128 19.10 13.97 11.16
CA GLY A 128 20.29 13.18 10.89
C GLY A 128 20.88 13.43 9.51
N SER A 129 21.60 12.43 8.99
CA SER A 129 22.37 12.59 7.75
C SER A 129 21.51 12.72 6.50
N ASN A 130 20.24 12.36 6.57
CA ASN A 130 19.29 12.50 5.47
C ASN A 130 18.16 13.47 5.82
N ILE A 131 18.54 14.75 5.97
CA ILE A 131 17.67 15.84 6.41
C ILE A 131 16.35 15.88 5.62
N ALA A 132 16.40 15.74 4.29
CA ALA A 132 15.19 15.84 3.48
C ALA A 132 14.22 14.68 3.70
N TYR A 133 14.73 13.45 3.80
CA TYR A 133 13.91 12.28 4.14
C TYR A 133 13.32 12.39 5.54
N GLU A 134 14.15 12.71 6.53
CA GLU A 134 13.70 12.81 7.91
C GLU A 134 12.67 13.92 8.09
N LYS A 135 12.88 15.08 7.44
CA LYS A 135 11.89 16.15 7.39
C LYS A 135 10.58 15.69 6.76
N ALA A 136 10.63 14.92 5.68
CA ALA A 136 9.43 14.36 5.04
C ALA A 136 8.67 13.41 5.99
N CYS A 137 9.36 12.62 6.82
CA CYS A 137 8.74 11.78 7.85
C CYS A 137 7.92 12.56 8.88
N PHE A 138 8.26 13.82 9.15
CA PHE A 138 7.44 14.70 10.00
C PHE A 138 6.32 15.36 9.20
N LEU A 139 6.62 15.88 8.00
CA LEU A 139 5.65 16.63 7.19
C LEU A 139 4.51 15.75 6.64
N ARG A 140 4.69 14.43 6.58
CA ARG A 140 3.60 13.48 6.24
C ARG A 140 2.38 13.63 7.15
N TRP A 141 2.59 13.98 8.42
CA TRP A 141 1.49 14.16 9.37
C TRP A 141 0.68 15.41 9.05
N LEU A 142 1.34 16.49 8.59
CA LEU A 142 0.63 17.66 8.10
C LEU A 142 -0.17 17.36 6.84
N ALA A 143 0.38 16.55 5.93
CA ALA A 143 -0.37 16.09 4.75
C ALA A 143 -1.62 15.32 5.15
N MET A 144 -1.48 14.37 6.09
CA MET A 144 -2.59 13.57 6.60
C MET A 144 -3.65 14.43 7.29
N ALA A 145 -3.24 15.46 8.06
CA ALA A 145 -4.14 16.42 8.69
C ALA A 145 -4.92 17.30 7.70
N THR A 146 -4.56 17.30 6.40
CA THR A 146 -5.37 17.97 5.36
C THR A 146 -6.50 17.11 4.78
N THR A 147 -6.59 15.85 5.21
CA THR A 147 -7.63 14.89 4.77
C THR A 147 -8.85 14.92 5.70
N ASP A 148 -9.89 14.16 5.38
CA ASP A 148 -11.05 13.98 6.26
C ASP A 148 -10.83 12.86 7.32
N GLY A 149 -9.59 12.44 7.52
CA GLY A 149 -9.23 11.31 8.36
C GLY A 149 -9.30 9.97 7.64
N GLY A 150 -9.10 8.88 8.38
CA GLY A 150 -9.00 7.53 7.86
C GLY A 150 -7.76 6.82 8.38
N PHE A 151 -7.30 5.81 7.64
CA PHE A 151 -6.07 5.10 7.96
C PHE A 151 -4.89 5.75 7.26
N PHE A 152 -3.71 5.72 7.89
CA PHE A 152 -2.46 6.06 7.23
C PHE A 152 -1.44 4.95 7.49
N SER A 153 -0.67 4.57 6.47
CA SER A 153 0.45 3.65 6.61
C SER A 153 1.70 4.14 5.90
N ASP A 154 2.87 3.72 6.38
CA ASP A 154 4.10 3.90 5.61
C ASP A 154 4.03 3.06 4.32
N PHE A 155 4.69 3.53 3.26
CA PHE A 155 4.64 2.88 1.95
C PHE A 155 5.32 1.49 1.92
N ASP A 156 6.07 1.15 2.97
CA ASP A 156 6.68 -0.16 3.20
C ASP A 156 5.86 -1.06 4.15
N THR A 157 4.66 -0.61 4.54
CA THR A 157 3.71 -1.37 5.36
C THR A 157 2.59 -1.95 4.50
N ILE A 158 2.40 -3.28 4.56
CA ILE A 158 1.40 -4.03 3.79
C ILE A 158 0.31 -4.64 4.69
N PRO A 159 -0.92 -4.79 4.20
CA PRO A 159 -2.00 -5.38 4.98
C PRO A 159 -1.91 -6.91 5.01
N LEU A 160 -2.26 -7.47 6.17
CA LEU A 160 -2.46 -8.93 6.34
C LEU A 160 -3.94 -9.29 6.49
N MET A 161 -4.81 -8.30 6.69
CA MET A 161 -6.22 -8.48 7.00
C MET A 161 -7.09 -7.56 6.14
N ARG A 162 -8.33 -7.98 5.91
CA ARG A 162 -9.36 -7.17 5.25
C ARG A 162 -10.03 -6.23 6.26
N PRO A 163 -10.61 -5.11 5.80
CA PRO A 163 -11.44 -4.25 6.62
C PRO A 163 -12.53 -5.03 7.35
N GLN A 164 -12.73 -4.69 8.61
CA GLN A 164 -13.90 -5.10 9.38
C GLN A 164 -14.95 -3.96 9.39
N PRO A 165 -16.22 -4.24 9.71
CA PRO A 165 -17.26 -3.20 9.75
C PRO A 165 -16.91 -1.98 10.62
N GLU A 166 -16.21 -2.18 11.74
CA GLU A 166 -15.71 -1.11 12.63
C GLU A 166 -14.68 -0.18 11.98
N ASP A 167 -14.00 -0.63 10.92
CA ASP A 167 -13.05 0.18 10.16
C ASP A 167 -13.74 1.28 9.34
N LEU A 168 -15.07 1.16 9.14
CA LEU A 168 -15.90 2.16 8.47
C LEU A 168 -16.42 3.25 9.42
N VAL A 169 -16.34 3.02 10.73
CA VAL A 169 -16.83 3.97 11.74
C VAL A 169 -15.67 4.84 12.23
N PRO A 170 -15.70 6.18 12.11
CA PRO A 170 -14.61 7.05 12.54
C PRO A 170 -14.13 6.75 13.96
N PRO A 171 -12.81 6.70 14.23
CA PRO A 171 -12.32 6.37 15.56
C PRO A 171 -12.60 7.51 16.57
N GLU A 172 -12.92 7.15 17.81
CA GLU A 172 -13.08 8.14 18.88
C GLU A 172 -11.76 8.81 19.27
N THR A 173 -10.65 8.12 19.08
CA THR A 173 -9.30 8.59 19.42
C THR A 173 -8.30 8.31 18.31
N PHE A 174 -7.33 9.21 18.19
CA PHE A 174 -6.16 8.97 17.36
C PHE A 174 -5.44 7.70 17.83
N THR A 175 -5.27 6.74 16.94
CA THR A 175 -4.74 5.41 17.25
C THR A 175 -3.49 5.13 16.43
N LEU A 176 -2.37 4.88 17.12
CA LEU A 176 -1.18 4.26 16.54
C LEU A 176 -1.25 2.75 16.80
N TYR A 177 -1.21 1.94 15.74
CA TYR A 177 -1.25 0.47 15.90
C TYR A 177 0.12 -0.12 16.25
N GLN A 178 1.19 0.67 16.14
CA GLN A 178 2.57 0.24 16.38
C GLN A 178 3.30 1.26 17.26
N GLY A 179 3.98 0.77 18.30
CA GLY A 179 4.52 1.62 19.36
C GLY A 179 5.94 2.16 19.13
N LYS A 180 6.75 1.55 18.26
CA LYS A 180 8.15 1.98 18.01
C LYS A 180 8.34 2.72 16.69
N VAL A 181 7.54 2.37 15.70
CA VAL A 181 7.53 2.98 14.37
C VAL A 181 6.06 3.23 14.05
N PRO A 182 5.61 4.49 13.93
CA PRO A 182 4.22 4.81 13.65
C PRO A 182 3.91 4.56 12.17
N SER A 183 4.01 3.30 11.73
CA SER A 183 3.85 2.89 10.33
C SER A 183 2.42 2.47 9.96
N LEU A 184 1.52 2.45 10.94
CA LEU A 184 0.08 2.34 10.76
C LEU A 184 -0.65 3.15 11.84
N MET A 185 -1.55 4.02 11.42
CA MET A 185 -2.40 4.81 12.30
C MET A 185 -3.81 5.00 11.74
N ARG A 186 -4.70 5.48 12.60
CA ARG A 186 -6.06 5.88 12.25
C ARG A 186 -6.47 7.09 13.06
N GLY A 187 -7.13 8.06 12.41
CA GLY A 187 -7.63 9.27 13.06
C GLY A 187 -8.74 9.94 12.28
N THR A 188 -9.39 10.93 12.89
CA THR A 188 -10.32 11.84 12.23
C THR A 188 -9.63 13.14 11.82
N LYS A 189 -10.35 14.02 11.14
CA LYS A 189 -9.85 15.35 10.75
C LYS A 189 -9.56 16.28 11.94
N ASP A 190 -10.32 16.13 13.02
CA ASP A 190 -10.29 17.03 14.18
C ASP A 190 -9.28 16.58 15.26
N GLN A 191 -8.59 15.46 15.03
CA GLN A 191 -7.59 14.86 15.92
C GLN A 191 -6.18 15.14 15.40
#